data_AF-A0A4R0NUJ6-F1
#
_entry.id   AF-A0A4R0NUJ6-F1
#
_cell.length_a   1.000
_cell.length_b   1.000
_cell.length_c   1.000
_cell.angle_alpha   90.00
_cell.angle_beta   90.00
_cell.angle_gamma   90.00
#
_symmetry.space_group_name_H-M   'P 1'
#
loop_
_entity.id
_entity.type
_entity.pdbx_description
1 polymer ?
#
loop_
_entity_poly.entity_id
_entity_poly.type
_entity_poly.pdbx_seq_one_letter_code
_entity_poly.pdbx_strand_id
1 'polypeptide(L)' 'MAAYSSHNDHVLLDLVKKSDYAAFTELYTRHADALYGAAYNILRDRQGCKDVLQDIFIWFWQNREDLGR' A
#
# COMPACT_ATOMS: atom_id res chain seq x y z
N MET A 1 10.29 10.86 11.88
CA MET A 1 8.92 11.35 11.63
C MET A 1 7.97 10.17 11.61
N ALA A 2 7.23 9.94 12.69
CA ALA A 2 6.23 8.87 12.78
C ALA A 2 4.82 9.49 12.90
N ALA A 3 4.53 10.54 12.12
CA ALA A 3 3.30 11.32 12.25
C ALA A 3 2.03 10.49 11.98
N TYR A 4 2.17 9.41 11.19
CA TYR A 4 1.06 8.57 10.77
C TYR A 4 1.02 7.19 11.47
N SER A 5 2.06 6.82 12.24
CA SER A 5 2.19 5.53 12.95
C SER A 5 1.00 5.19 13.88
N SER A 6 0.37 6.22 14.46
CA SER A 6 -0.81 6.09 15.33
C SER A 6 -2.15 6.21 14.61
N HIS A 7 -2.14 6.53 13.31
CA HIS A 7 -3.37 6.68 12.52
C HIS A 7 -3.88 5.30 12.08
N ASN A 8 -5.19 5.13 12.18
CA ASN A 8 -5.88 3.94 11.69
C ASN A 8 -5.84 3.90 10.16
N ASP A 9 -5.83 2.70 9.57
CA ASP A 9 -5.78 2.48 8.13
C ASP A 9 -6.92 3.21 7.40
N HIS A 10 -8.10 3.29 8.01
CA HIS A 10 -9.21 4.10 7.49
C HIS A 10 -8.87 5.58 7.34
N VAL A 11 -8.14 6.15 8.30
CA VAL A 11 -7.72 7.56 8.25
C VAL A 11 -6.61 7.75 7.21
N LEU A 12 -5.68 6.81 7.13
CA LEU A 12 -4.65 6.82 6.09
C LEU A 12 -5.27 6.73 4.69
N LEU A 13 -6.28 5.88 4.50
CA LEU A 13 -7.03 5.78 3.24
C LEU A 13 -7.72 7.09 2.86
N ASP A 14 -8.33 7.78 3.83
CA ASP A 14 -8.94 9.09 3.59
C ASP A 14 -7.92 10.17 3.19
N LEU A 15 -6.73 10.13 3.79
CA LEU A 15 -5.62 11.00 3.42
C LEU A 15 -5.07 10.65 2.02
N VAL A 16 -4.95 9.36 1.71
CA VAL A 16 -4.54 8.90 0.37
C VAL A 16 -5.54 9.33 -0.70
N LYS A 17 -6.86 9.30 -0.42
CA LYS A 17 -7.88 9.87 -1.32
C LYS A 17 -7.63 11.35 -1.62
N LYS A 18 -7.12 12.10 -0.64
CA LYS A 18 -6.73 13.52 -0.79
C LYS A 18 -5.35 13.70 -1.44
N SER A 19 -4.78 12.63 -2.01
CA SER A 19 -3.45 12.59 -2.62
C SER A 19 -2.29 12.89 -1.65
N ASP A 20 -2.46 12.57 -0.35
CA ASP A 20 -1.36 12.62 0.63
C ASP A 20 -0.39 11.44 0.40
N TYR A 21 0.78 11.76 -0.15
CA TYR A 21 1.84 10.79 -0.44
C TYR A 21 2.49 10.21 0.82
N ALA A 22 2.53 10.96 1.92
CA ALA A 22 3.10 10.48 3.17
C ALA A 22 2.19 9.43 3.82
N ALA A 23 0.87 9.63 3.76
CA ALA A 23 -0.11 8.62 4.17
C ALA A 23 -0.04 7.35 3.31
N PHE A 24 0.17 7.50 2.00
CA PHE A 24 0.37 6.36 1.09
C PHE A 24 1.66 5.60 1.43
N THR A 25 2.75 6.31 1.69
CA THR A 25 4.03 5.70 2.06
C THR A 25 3.94 4.93 3.38
N GLU A 26 3.19 5.46 4.36
CA GLU A 26 2.91 4.75 5.61
C GLU A 26 2.10 3.47 5.36
N LEU A 27 1.02 3.54 4.58
CA LEU A 27 0.21 2.36 4.21
C LEU A 27 1.05 1.33 3.46
N TYR A 28 1.86 1.76 2.50
CA TYR A 28 2.81 0.91 1.79
C TYR A 28 3.72 0.20 2.77
N THR A 29 4.37 0.93 3.68
CA THR A 29 5.34 0.34 4.62
C THR A 29 4.69 -0.68 5.55
N ARG A 30 3.45 -0.44 6.01
CA ARG A 30 2.72 -1.36 6.87
C ARG A 30 2.29 -2.64 6.17
N HIS A 31 1.79 -2.53 4.94
CA HIS A 31 1.15 -3.63 4.23
C HIS A 31 2.07 -4.34 3.24
N ALA A 32 3.14 -3.70 2.78
CA ALA A 32 4.04 -4.26 1.78
C ALA A 32 4.73 -5.54 2.26
N ASP A 33 5.12 -5.64 3.53
CA ASP A 33 5.80 -6.84 4.05
C ASP A 33 4.85 -8.05 4.08
N ALA A 34 3.61 -7.85 4.54
CA ALA A 34 2.58 -8.89 4.55
C ALA A 34 2.18 -9.32 3.13
N LEU A 35 1.98 -8.36 2.22
CA LEU A 35 1.70 -8.62 0.81
C LEU A 35 2.87 -9.31 0.12
N TYR A 36 4.11 -8.94 0.44
CA TYR A 36 5.32 -9.57 -0.08
C TYR A 36 5.39 -11.03 0.38
N GLY A 37 5.15 -11.29 1.66
CA GLY A 37 5.10 -12.66 2.18
C GLY A 37 4.05 -13.52 1.48
N ALA A 38 2.85 -12.97 1.26
CA ALA A 38 1.78 -13.65 0.54
C ALA A 38 2.13 -13.92 -0.93
N ALA A 39 2.64 -12.90 -1.64
CA ALA A 39 3.08 -13.04 -3.02
C ALA A 39 4.23 -14.05 -3.15
N TYR A 40 5.19 -14.02 -2.22
CA TYR A 40 6.34 -14.92 -2.20
C TYR A 40 5.94 -16.36 -1.93
N ASN A 41 4.91 -16.59 -1.12
CA ASN A 41 4.38 -17.92 -0.92
C ASN A 41 3.78 -18.52 -2.22
N ILE A 42 3.30 -17.67 -3.13
CA ILE A 42 2.69 -18.08 -4.40
C ILE A 42 3.74 -18.20 -5.51
N LEU A 43 4.49 -17.11 -5.75
CA LEU A 43 5.43 -17.00 -6.87
C LEU A 43 6.78 -17.68 -6.57
N ARG A 44 7.19 -17.71 -5.30
CA ARG A 44 8.53 -18.15 -4.82
C ARG A 44 9.70 -17.46 -5.53
N ASP A 45 9.43 -16.36 -6.23
CA ASP A 45 10.39 -15.55 -6.95
C ASP A 45 10.39 -14.12 -6.39
N ARG A 46 11.56 -13.64 -5.98
CA ARG A 46 11.69 -12.32 -5.38
C ARG A 46 11.39 -11.20 -6.37
N GLN A 47 11.75 -11.38 -7.65
CA GLN A 47 11.57 -10.35 -8.66
C GLN A 47 10.08 -10.21 -9.01
N GLY A 48 9.42 -11.31 -9.35
CA GLY A 48 7.98 -11.33 -9.61
C GLY A 48 7.14 -10.85 -8.42
N CYS A 49 7.56 -11.12 -7.18
CA CYS A 49 6.88 -10.56 -6.01
C CYS A 49 6.96 -9.04 -5.94
N LYS A 50 8.12 -8.47 -6.24
CA LYS A 50 8.30 -7.01 -6.28
C LYS A 50 7.47 -6.39 -7.40
N ASP A 51 7.47 -7.00 -8.58
CA ASP A 51 6.71 -6.50 -9.73
C ASP A 51 5.20 -6.52 -9.42
N VAL A 52 4.68 -7.62 -8.87
CA VAL A 52 3.26 -7.71 -8.46
C VAL A 52 2.92 -6.69 -7.38
N LEU A 53 3.75 -6.54 -6.36
CA LEU A 53 3.56 -5.52 -5.32
C LEU A 53 3.52 -4.11 -5.92
N GLN A 54 4.45 -3.82 -6.82
CA GLN A 54 4.54 -2.53 -7.47
C GLN A 54 3.28 -2.25 -8.29
N ASP A 55 2.79 -3.23 -9.06
CA ASP A 55 1.54 -3.10 -9.82
C ASP A 55 0.33 -2.88 -8.91
N ILE A 56 0.20 -3.65 -7.81
CA ILE A 56 -0.89 -3.48 -6.84
C ILE A 56 -0.87 -2.06 -6.27
N PHE A 57 0.29 -1.55 -5.87
CA PHE A 57 0.40 -0.22 -5.27
C PHE A 57 0.23 0.91 -6.29
N ILE A 58 0.68 0.73 -7.54
CA ILE A 58 0.40 1.67 -8.63
C ILE A 58 -1.10 1.72 -8.89
N TRP A 59 -1.74 0.57 -9.04
CA TRP A 59 -3.18 0.47 -9.26
C TRP A 59 -3.95 1.10 -8.10
N PHE A 60 -3.56 0.81 -6.86
CA PHE A 60 -4.15 1.40 -5.66
C PHE A 60 -4.04 2.92 -5.65
N TRP A 61 -2.87 3.47 -5.99
CA TRP A 61 -2.68 4.92 -6.07
C TRP A 61 -3.51 5.53 -7.20
N GLN A 62 -3.57 4.90 -8.37
CA GLN A 62 -4.38 5.38 -9.49
C GLN A 62 -5.87 5.36 -9.17
N ASN A 63 -6.36 4.35 -8.46
CA ASN A 63 -7.76 4.19 -8.09
C ASN A 63 -8.09 4.81 -6.72
N ARG A 64 -7.17 5.58 -6.14
CA ARG A 64 -7.31 6.12 -4.77
C ARG A 64 -8.62 6.86 -4.55
N GLU A 65 -9.12 7.56 -5.56
CA GLU A 65 -10.35 8.36 -5.49
C GLU A 65 -11.63 7.52 -5.41
N ASP A 66 -11.58 6.26 -5.88
CA ASP A 66 -12.74 5.35 -5.91
C ASP A 66 -12.70 4.28 -4.80
N LEU A 67 -11.63 4.23 -4.00
CA LEU A 67 -11.50 3.27 -2.89
C LEU A 67 -12.61 3.44 -1.84
N GLY A 68 -13.57 2.51 -1.78
CA GLY A 68 -14.61 2.51 -0.73
C GLY A 68 -15.75 3.50 -0.98
N ARG A 69 -16.24 3.55 -2.22
CA ARG A 69 -17.54 4.15 -2.59
C ARG A 69 -18.72 3.27 -2.17
#